data_AF-A0A931VCJ4-F1
#
_entry.id   AF-A0A931VCJ4-F1
#
_cell.length_a   1.000
_cell.length_b   1.000
_cell.length_c   1.000
_cell.angle_alpha   90.00
_cell.angle_beta   90.00
_cell.angle_gamma   90.00
#
_symmetry.space_group_name_H-M   'P 1'
#
loop_
_entity.id
_entity.type
_entity.pdbx_description
1 polymer ?
#
loop_
_entity_poly.entity_id
_entity_poly.type
_entity_poly.pdbx_seq_one_letter_code
_entity_poly.pdbx_strand_id
1 'polypeptide(L)'
;MNPIRNLFLAAAVPIFHRGCRVLAVLLVLALLPVAEVRAQDADGDLMPDSFELFYGLDPSTNDAALDYDGDNLSNLQESAPDLLTDPFAPDTDMDDWRDDFDAVISRAYLPFGVPLFTHGDFCDYARPDWVLGGAWKMGGEWITNPPAWRVDGSESNSGAGLLIAVDRGILTNNLIYALHYEGRAGQPVPPSNSVGQSSSFFVDLLDTNGLVVAENLYGNLLTSSNAEVVVFLAVPTAIFPGAAIIRLRHGEGELDVYEGLVYISEDGDELDADQERQLGTSDYAIDSNGNGISDYMEWLNSTGGGSSTNDPGGGGGGSTNNTDGGTSAPTGVIFVSQSIGSDSLTGRAPEVRGSDGPKKTISKGLAAVEQDGAHTLIIKSGAYGEDLDLRGKHLKVVIEGRVKL
;
A
#
# COMPACT_ATOMS: atom_id res chain seq x y z
N MET A 1 10.82 -35.19 -28.20
CA MET A 1 9.77 -34.71 -29.13
C MET A 1 8.46 -35.43 -28.85
N ASN A 2 7.60 -34.82 -28.03
CA ASN A 2 6.16 -34.73 -28.22
C ASN A 2 5.62 -33.72 -27.19
N PRO A 3 4.56 -32.94 -27.51
CA PRO A 3 4.42 -31.58 -27.05
C PRO A 3 3.37 -31.37 -25.95
N ILE A 4 3.53 -30.23 -25.30
CA ILE A 4 2.67 -29.54 -24.33
C ILE A 4 1.22 -29.42 -24.82
N ARG A 5 0.25 -29.61 -23.91
CA ARG A 5 -1.07 -28.96 -23.99
C ARG A 5 -1.50 -28.44 -22.63
N ASN A 6 -1.42 -27.12 -22.54
CA ASN A 6 -1.95 -26.20 -21.54
C ASN A 6 -3.35 -26.60 -21.04
N LEU A 7 -3.53 -26.63 -19.72
CA LEU A 7 -4.82 -26.48 -19.07
C LEU A 7 -4.98 -25.00 -18.71
N PHE A 8 -5.47 -24.20 -19.66
CA PHE A 8 -5.99 -22.87 -19.38
C PHE A 8 -7.35 -23.05 -18.71
N LEU A 9 -7.49 -22.61 -17.45
CA LEU A 9 -8.78 -22.38 -16.82
C LEU A 9 -9.36 -21.10 -17.45
N ALA A 10 -10.20 -21.27 -18.47
CA ALA A 10 -10.87 -20.17 -19.14
C ALA A 10 -11.96 -19.57 -18.24
N ALA A 11 -12.00 -18.24 -18.24
CA ALA A 11 -12.92 -17.37 -17.53
C ALA A 11 -14.40 -17.80 -17.59
N ALA A 12 -15.07 -17.74 -16.43
CA ALA A 12 -16.53 -17.68 -16.37
C ALA A 12 -16.99 -16.23 -16.56
N VAL A 13 -17.39 -15.89 -17.79
CA VAL A 13 -18.19 -14.68 -18.08
C VAL A 13 -19.66 -14.99 -17.73
N PRO A 14 -20.32 -14.26 -16.82
CA PRO A 14 -21.74 -14.51 -16.56
C PRO A 14 -22.62 -13.86 -17.64
N ILE A 15 -23.14 -14.69 -18.56
CA ILE A 15 -24.23 -14.30 -19.46
C ILE A 15 -25.55 -14.36 -18.68
N PHE A 16 -26.04 -13.21 -18.20
CA PHE A 16 -27.40 -13.10 -17.66
C PHE A 16 -28.41 -12.83 -18.78
N HIS A 17 -29.31 -13.79 -19.03
CA HIS A 17 -30.57 -13.55 -19.72
C HIS A 17 -31.74 -13.53 -18.74
N ARG A 18 -32.67 -12.62 -19.04
CA ARG A 18 -33.74 -12.10 -18.18
C ARG A 18 -34.65 -13.19 -17.59
N GLY A 19 -34.79 -13.12 -16.26
CA GLY A 19 -36.03 -13.38 -15.52
C GLY A 19 -36.60 -14.80 -15.51
N CYS A 20 -36.30 -15.60 -14.48
CA CYS A 20 -37.30 -16.49 -13.87
C CYS A 20 -36.80 -17.11 -12.54
N ARG A 21 -37.56 -16.82 -11.48
CA ARG A 21 -37.78 -17.49 -10.19
C ARG A 21 -36.96 -18.75 -9.81
N VAL A 22 -36.34 -18.63 -8.63
CA VAL A 22 -36.03 -19.63 -7.59
C VAL A 22 -36.52 -21.07 -7.84
N LEU A 23 -35.58 -22.01 -7.90
CA LEU A 23 -35.81 -23.40 -7.54
C LEU A 23 -34.59 -23.93 -6.76
N ALA A 24 -34.80 -24.20 -5.48
CA ALA A 24 -33.85 -24.87 -4.62
C ALA A 24 -33.55 -26.28 -5.16
N VAL A 25 -32.27 -26.57 -5.44
CA VAL A 25 -31.79 -27.94 -5.64
C VAL A 25 -31.08 -28.37 -4.37
N LEU A 26 -31.78 -29.18 -3.59
CA LEU A 26 -31.25 -29.89 -2.43
C LEU A 26 -30.24 -30.93 -2.92
N LEU A 27 -28.94 -30.60 -2.95
CA LEU A 27 -27.88 -31.55 -3.28
C LEU A 27 -27.51 -32.34 -2.02
N VAL A 28 -28.07 -33.53 -1.87
CA VAL A 28 -27.53 -34.55 -0.96
C VAL A 28 -26.25 -35.09 -1.60
N LEU A 29 -25.10 -34.49 -1.28
CA LEU A 29 -23.79 -35.09 -1.55
C LEU A 29 -23.30 -35.75 -0.27
N ALA A 30 -23.23 -37.07 -0.31
CA ALA A 30 -22.71 -37.90 0.77
C ALA A 30 -21.30 -37.46 1.19
N LEU A 31 -21.00 -37.59 2.49
CA LEU A 31 -19.67 -37.47 3.07
C LEU A 31 -18.65 -38.29 2.25
N LEU A 32 -17.98 -37.63 1.32
CA LEU A 32 -16.60 -37.95 0.97
C LEU A 32 -15.75 -37.07 1.89
N PRO A 33 -14.67 -37.57 2.50
CA PRO A 33 -13.68 -36.65 3.05
C PRO A 33 -13.32 -35.73 1.90
N VAL A 34 -13.38 -34.41 2.13
CA VAL A 34 -12.69 -33.47 1.26
C VAL A 34 -11.27 -34.00 1.21
N ALA A 35 -10.92 -34.68 0.11
CA ALA A 35 -9.53 -34.96 -0.17
C ALA A 35 -8.98 -33.56 -0.32
N GLU A 36 -8.33 -33.09 0.75
CA GLU A 36 -7.45 -31.94 0.72
C GLU A 36 -6.71 -32.08 -0.60
N VAL A 37 -6.98 -31.17 -1.53
CA VAL A 37 -6.16 -31.06 -2.73
C VAL A 37 -4.82 -30.69 -2.15
N ARG A 38 -4.00 -31.70 -1.85
CA ARG A 38 -2.64 -31.49 -1.39
C ARG A 38 -2.03 -30.68 -2.51
N ALA A 39 -1.81 -29.41 -2.24
CA ALA A 39 -0.95 -28.61 -3.06
C ALA A 39 0.36 -29.39 -3.20
N GLN A 40 0.96 -29.28 -4.38
CA GLN A 40 2.25 -29.90 -4.60
C GLN A 40 3.22 -29.35 -3.54
N ASP A 41 4.04 -30.22 -2.98
CA ASP A 41 5.03 -29.93 -1.93
C ASP A 41 6.21 -30.85 -2.29
N ALA A 42 7.12 -30.34 -3.11
CA ALA A 42 8.11 -31.11 -3.84
C ALA A 42 9.29 -31.54 -2.97
N ASP A 43 9.59 -30.82 -1.90
CA ASP A 43 10.65 -31.11 -0.95
C ASP A 43 10.16 -31.70 0.38
N GLY A 44 8.84 -31.69 0.62
CA GLY A 44 8.18 -32.28 1.78
C GLY A 44 8.27 -31.42 3.03
N ASP A 45 8.42 -30.10 2.90
CA ASP A 45 8.55 -29.16 4.02
C ASP A 45 7.21 -28.57 4.52
N LEU A 46 6.11 -28.96 3.85
CA LEU A 46 4.72 -28.56 4.10
C LEU A 46 4.32 -27.19 3.53
N MET A 47 5.22 -26.48 2.86
CA MET A 47 4.84 -25.32 2.05
C MET A 47 4.30 -25.78 0.68
N PRO A 48 3.27 -25.12 0.14
CA PRO A 48 2.85 -25.35 -1.23
C PRO A 48 3.88 -24.84 -2.26
N ASP A 49 4.26 -25.65 -3.26
CA ASP A 49 5.10 -25.24 -4.41
C ASP A 49 4.58 -23.95 -5.06
N SER A 50 3.25 -23.74 -5.07
CA SER A 50 2.64 -22.55 -5.65
C SER A 50 2.92 -21.28 -4.84
N PHE A 51 2.97 -21.38 -3.51
CA PHE A 51 3.36 -20.28 -2.62
C PHE A 51 4.83 -19.98 -2.81
N GLU A 52 5.67 -21.03 -2.80
CA GLU A 52 7.10 -20.90 -2.98
C GLU A 52 7.47 -20.23 -4.31
N LEU A 53 6.89 -20.69 -5.42
CA LEU A 53 7.11 -20.10 -6.74
C LEU A 53 6.58 -18.67 -6.87
N PHE A 54 5.52 -18.32 -6.12
CA PHE A 54 4.93 -16.98 -6.16
C PHE A 54 5.86 -15.95 -5.51
N TYR A 55 6.44 -16.28 -4.35
CA TYR A 55 7.39 -15.40 -3.63
C TYR A 55 8.86 -15.61 -4.03
N GLY A 56 9.14 -16.56 -4.94
CA GLY A 56 10.47 -16.76 -5.49
C GLY A 56 11.40 -17.63 -4.64
N LEU A 57 10.82 -18.42 -3.74
CA LEU A 57 11.49 -19.53 -3.04
C LEU A 57 11.78 -20.69 -4.02
N ASP A 58 12.59 -21.65 -3.58
CA ASP A 58 12.94 -22.84 -4.35
C ASP A 58 12.16 -24.07 -3.85
N PRO A 59 11.16 -24.58 -4.61
CA PRO A 59 10.34 -25.74 -4.21
C PRO A 59 11.11 -27.06 -3.99
N SER A 60 12.42 -27.06 -4.19
CA SER A 60 13.28 -28.21 -3.93
C SER A 60 14.13 -28.08 -2.67
N THR A 61 13.96 -26.99 -1.91
CA THR A 61 14.79 -26.64 -0.75
C THR A 61 13.94 -26.42 0.50
N ASN A 62 14.06 -27.35 1.46
CA ASN A 62 13.33 -27.26 2.73
C ASN A 62 13.83 -26.08 3.55
N ASP A 63 13.09 -24.99 3.49
CA ASP A 63 13.36 -23.76 4.22
C ASP A 63 12.16 -23.28 5.06
N ALA A 64 11.11 -24.09 5.17
CA ALA A 64 9.95 -23.93 6.05
C ALA A 64 10.22 -23.39 7.47
N ALA A 65 11.39 -23.70 8.06
CA ALA A 65 11.75 -23.29 9.42
C ALA A 65 12.62 -22.02 9.50
N LEU A 66 12.98 -21.43 8.36
CA LEU A 66 13.69 -20.15 8.29
C LEU A 66 12.70 -19.00 8.38
N ASP A 67 13.23 -17.85 8.77
CA ASP A 67 12.57 -16.55 8.88
C ASP A 67 13.50 -15.60 8.12
N TYR A 68 13.15 -15.32 6.86
CA TYR A 68 14.07 -14.67 5.92
C TYR A 68 14.08 -13.14 6.06
N ASP A 69 12.97 -12.56 6.46
CA ASP A 69 12.79 -11.13 6.60
C ASP A 69 12.94 -10.64 8.06
N GLY A 70 12.96 -11.57 9.00
CA GLY A 70 13.18 -11.36 10.42
C GLY A 70 11.91 -10.93 11.15
N ASP A 71 10.72 -11.25 10.62
CA ASP A 71 9.43 -10.85 11.17
C ASP A 71 9.01 -11.66 12.42
N ASN A 72 9.69 -12.78 12.73
CA ASN A 72 9.38 -13.80 13.74
C ASN A 72 8.37 -14.88 13.32
N LEU A 73 7.91 -14.87 12.08
CA LEU A 73 7.22 -15.96 11.43
C LEU A 73 8.23 -16.78 10.62
N SER A 74 8.08 -18.10 10.65
CA SER A 74 8.80 -18.95 9.71
C SER A 74 8.10 -18.96 8.35
N ASN A 75 8.82 -19.21 7.25
CA ASN A 75 8.25 -19.35 5.90
C ASN A 75 7.02 -20.29 5.87
N LEU A 76 7.00 -21.37 6.68
CA LEU A 76 5.85 -22.25 6.80
C LEU A 76 4.60 -21.59 7.39
N GLN A 77 4.77 -20.74 8.40
CA GLN A 77 3.67 -19.99 9.01
C GLN A 77 3.09 -18.99 8.02
N GLU A 78 3.95 -18.29 7.29
CA GLU A 78 3.55 -17.35 6.24
C GLU A 78 2.80 -18.03 5.09
N SER A 79 3.21 -19.26 4.73
CA SER A 79 2.52 -20.08 3.72
C SER A 79 1.13 -20.57 4.14
N ALA A 80 0.73 -20.35 5.40
CA ALA A 80 -0.57 -20.79 5.88
C ALA A 80 -1.69 -20.04 5.15
N PRO A 81 -2.78 -20.73 4.75
CA PRO A 81 -3.88 -20.10 4.01
C PRO A 81 -4.56 -18.90 4.69
N ASP A 82 -4.40 -18.77 6.02
CA ASP A 82 -5.00 -17.69 6.81
C ASP A 82 -4.09 -16.45 6.90
N LEU A 83 -2.80 -16.54 6.53
CA LEU A 83 -1.84 -15.42 6.52
C LEU A 83 -1.46 -15.04 5.07
N LEU A 84 -0.84 -15.98 4.35
CA LEU A 84 -0.38 -15.79 2.96
C LEU A 84 0.52 -14.54 2.78
N THR A 85 1.40 -14.30 3.74
CA THR A 85 2.37 -13.20 3.76
C THR A 85 3.61 -13.49 2.90
N ASP A 86 4.40 -12.47 2.60
CA ASP A 86 5.61 -12.53 1.78
C ASP A 86 6.85 -12.81 2.65
N PRO A 87 7.52 -13.97 2.51
CA PRO A 87 8.67 -14.36 3.33
C PRO A 87 9.89 -13.44 3.25
N PHE A 88 9.86 -12.44 2.38
CA PHE A 88 10.92 -11.45 2.23
C PHE A 88 10.50 -10.03 2.66
N ALA A 89 9.30 -9.84 3.22
CA ALA A 89 8.76 -8.55 3.61
C ALA A 89 8.12 -8.59 5.01
N PRO A 90 8.74 -7.94 6.04
CA PRO A 90 8.28 -8.04 7.42
C PRO A 90 6.91 -7.41 7.73
N ASP A 91 6.31 -6.80 6.73
CA ASP A 91 5.04 -6.08 6.68
C ASP A 91 4.61 -6.21 5.23
N THR A 92 3.81 -7.24 4.95
CA THR A 92 3.45 -7.64 3.60
C THR A 92 2.57 -6.58 2.94
N ASP A 93 1.61 -6.00 3.68
CA ASP A 93 0.60 -5.14 3.08
C ASP A 93 0.91 -3.64 3.20
N MET A 94 2.02 -3.28 3.85
CA MET A 94 2.57 -1.94 3.99
C MET A 94 1.65 -1.03 4.81
N ASP A 95 1.09 -1.59 5.88
CA ASP A 95 0.23 -0.88 6.82
C ASP A 95 0.95 -0.35 8.07
N ASP A 96 2.26 -0.59 8.18
CA ASP A 96 3.15 -0.31 9.31
C ASP A 96 3.03 -1.29 10.49
N TRP A 97 2.26 -2.38 10.34
CA TRP A 97 2.15 -3.47 11.30
C TRP A 97 2.87 -4.68 10.71
N ARG A 98 3.68 -5.36 11.54
CA ARG A 98 4.44 -6.51 11.08
C ARG A 98 3.54 -7.72 10.99
N ASP A 99 3.82 -8.64 10.07
CA ASP A 99 2.98 -9.82 9.84
C ASP A 99 2.83 -10.71 11.10
N ASP A 100 3.84 -10.76 11.97
CA ASP A 100 3.76 -11.43 13.28
C ASP A 100 2.77 -10.82 14.28
N PHE A 101 2.42 -9.54 14.08
CA PHE A 101 1.49 -8.78 14.90
C PHE A 101 0.14 -8.56 14.20
N ASP A 102 0.16 -8.37 12.89
CA ASP A 102 -1.01 -8.08 12.10
C ASP A 102 -1.89 -9.33 11.89
N ALA A 103 -3.19 -9.12 11.96
CA ALA A 103 -4.16 -10.19 11.89
C ALA A 103 -4.61 -10.50 10.47
N VAL A 104 -4.52 -9.55 9.53
CA VAL A 104 -5.11 -9.66 8.19
C VAL A 104 -4.42 -8.74 7.19
N ILE A 105 -4.17 -9.24 5.97
CA ILE A 105 -3.85 -8.38 4.82
C ILE A 105 -5.04 -7.46 4.54
N SER A 106 -4.93 -6.20 4.96
CA SER A 106 -5.98 -5.17 4.95
C SER A 106 -5.80 -4.19 3.79
N ARG A 107 -4.56 -4.03 3.32
CA ARG A 107 -4.19 -3.15 2.20
C ARG A 107 -3.78 -3.94 0.97
N ALA A 108 -4.02 -3.35 -0.20
CA ALA A 108 -3.57 -3.89 -1.47
C ALA A 108 -2.36 -3.09 -1.95
N TYR A 109 -1.16 -3.59 -1.67
CA TYR A 109 0.09 -3.06 -2.24
C TYR A 109 0.29 -3.56 -3.68
N LEU A 110 0.65 -2.65 -4.57
CA LEU A 110 0.74 -2.88 -6.02
C LEU A 110 2.12 -2.48 -6.54
N PRO A 111 3.10 -3.40 -6.53
CA PRO A 111 4.48 -3.14 -6.93
C PRO A 111 4.66 -3.19 -8.45
N PHE A 112 4.29 -2.12 -9.16
CA PHE A 112 4.28 -2.08 -10.62
C PHE A 112 5.67 -2.30 -11.23
N GLY A 113 5.74 -3.20 -12.20
CA GLY A 113 6.96 -3.55 -12.93
C GLY A 113 7.96 -4.41 -12.16
N VAL A 114 7.64 -4.86 -10.94
CA VAL A 114 8.48 -5.83 -10.22
C VAL A 114 8.36 -7.19 -10.91
N PRO A 115 9.46 -7.79 -11.40
CA PRO A 115 9.39 -8.98 -12.26
C PRO A 115 8.71 -10.20 -11.63
N LEU A 116 8.78 -10.33 -10.31
CA LEU A 116 8.16 -11.44 -9.58
C LEU A 116 6.63 -11.34 -9.58
N PHE A 117 6.13 -10.10 -9.46
CA PHE A 117 4.71 -9.79 -9.27
C PHE A 117 4.04 -9.28 -10.55
N THR A 118 4.76 -9.23 -11.68
CA THR A 118 4.21 -8.79 -12.97
C THR A 118 4.37 -9.84 -14.06
N HIS A 119 3.25 -10.22 -14.68
CA HIS A 119 3.22 -11.20 -15.76
C HIS A 119 2.21 -10.82 -16.84
N GLY A 120 2.67 -10.72 -18.09
CA GLY A 120 1.84 -10.24 -19.19
C GLY A 120 1.35 -8.82 -18.89
N ASP A 121 0.04 -8.64 -18.80
CA ASP A 121 -0.58 -7.36 -18.46
C ASP A 121 -0.97 -7.25 -16.97
N PHE A 122 -0.72 -8.26 -16.14
CA PHE A 122 -1.15 -8.30 -14.75
C PHE A 122 -0.03 -7.94 -13.78
N CYS A 123 -0.42 -7.34 -12.65
CA CYS A 123 0.36 -7.14 -11.44
C CYS A 123 -0.42 -7.76 -10.27
N ASP A 124 0.16 -8.78 -9.64
CA ASP A 124 -0.47 -9.58 -8.59
C ASP A 124 0.49 -9.69 -7.40
N TYR A 125 0.00 -9.34 -6.22
CA TYR A 125 0.66 -9.42 -4.93
C TYR A 125 -0.38 -9.73 -3.85
N ALA A 126 0.05 -9.98 -2.61
CA ALA A 126 -0.81 -10.15 -1.45
C ALA A 126 -1.85 -9.01 -1.38
N ARG A 127 -3.10 -9.37 -1.10
CA ARG A 127 -4.22 -8.43 -1.12
C ARG A 127 -5.40 -8.93 -0.30
N PRO A 128 -6.26 -8.02 0.18
CA PRO A 128 -7.54 -8.38 0.76
C PRO A 128 -8.52 -8.94 -0.29
N ASP A 129 -9.48 -9.75 0.18
CA ASP A 129 -10.51 -10.41 -0.64
C ASP A 129 -11.34 -9.45 -1.50
N TRP A 130 -11.47 -8.19 -1.09
CA TRP A 130 -12.23 -7.20 -1.84
C TRP A 130 -11.50 -6.68 -3.08
N VAL A 131 -10.23 -7.01 -3.30
CA VAL A 131 -9.50 -6.76 -4.55
C VAL A 131 -9.48 -8.01 -5.43
N LEU A 132 -10.02 -7.88 -6.65
CA LEU A 132 -10.20 -9.00 -7.57
C LEU A 132 -9.01 -9.12 -8.54
N GLY A 133 -8.09 -10.05 -8.26
CA GLY A 133 -7.02 -10.42 -9.20
C GLY A 133 -5.91 -9.37 -9.35
N GLY A 134 -5.75 -8.50 -8.35
CA GLY A 134 -4.72 -7.46 -8.34
C GLY A 134 -5.02 -6.31 -9.30
N ALA A 135 -3.99 -5.87 -10.01
CA ALA A 135 -4.07 -4.80 -11.01
C ALA A 135 -3.71 -5.33 -12.41
N TRP A 136 -4.19 -4.63 -13.45
CA TRP A 136 -3.75 -4.90 -14.82
C TRP A 136 -3.59 -3.63 -15.62
N LYS A 137 -2.72 -3.67 -16.64
CA LYS A 137 -2.53 -2.58 -17.59
C LYS A 137 -3.33 -2.81 -18.87
N MET A 138 -3.75 -1.71 -19.47
CA MET A 138 -4.11 -1.60 -20.88
C MET A 138 -3.07 -0.68 -21.50
N GLY A 139 -2.30 -1.16 -22.48
CA GLY A 139 -1.20 -0.35 -23.04
C GLY A 139 -0.09 -0.02 -22.03
N GLY A 140 0.92 0.72 -22.49
CA GLY A 140 2.17 0.91 -21.74
C GLY A 140 2.91 -0.40 -21.46
N GLU A 141 4.07 -0.28 -20.84
CA GLU A 141 5.00 -1.39 -20.62
C GLU A 141 5.44 -1.47 -19.16
N TRP A 142 5.64 -2.70 -18.69
CA TRP A 142 6.36 -2.92 -17.43
C TRP A 142 7.84 -2.70 -17.68
N ILE A 143 8.43 -1.79 -16.91
CA ILE A 143 9.88 -1.58 -16.85
C ILE A 143 10.38 -2.06 -15.50
N THR A 144 11.60 -2.58 -15.47
CA THR A 144 12.15 -3.31 -14.31
C THR A 144 13.29 -2.56 -13.63
N ASN A 145 13.71 -1.41 -14.15
CA ASN A 145 14.81 -0.63 -13.58
C ASN A 145 14.69 0.90 -13.85
N PRO A 146 14.20 1.68 -12.87
CA PRO A 146 13.47 1.20 -11.70
C PRO A 146 12.14 0.50 -12.13
N PRO A 147 11.63 -0.44 -11.33
CA PRO A 147 10.30 -1.03 -11.53
C PRO A 147 9.21 0.05 -11.64
N ALA A 148 8.43 0.01 -12.73
CA ALA A 148 7.24 0.85 -12.95
C ALA A 148 6.37 0.32 -14.11
N TRP A 149 5.15 0.84 -14.20
CA TRP A 149 4.41 0.94 -15.46
C TRP A 149 4.78 2.23 -16.17
N ARG A 150 5.27 2.13 -17.41
CA ARG A 150 5.63 3.28 -18.24
C ARG A 150 4.70 3.41 -19.44
N VAL A 151 4.24 4.63 -19.67
CA VAL A 151 3.67 5.06 -20.95
C VAL A 151 4.63 6.05 -21.59
N ASP A 152 5.15 5.70 -22.76
CA ASP A 152 6.11 6.55 -23.48
C ASP A 152 5.39 7.77 -24.08
N GLY A 153 6.03 8.94 -24.07
CA GLY A 153 5.42 10.18 -24.58
C GLY A 153 5.05 10.13 -26.07
N SER A 154 5.63 9.20 -26.84
CA SER A 154 5.24 8.92 -28.23
C SER A 154 3.91 8.18 -28.38
N GLU A 155 3.39 7.57 -27.30
CA GLU A 155 2.11 6.86 -27.25
C GLU A 155 0.92 7.78 -26.94
N SER A 156 0.83 8.94 -27.61
CA SER A 156 -0.26 9.89 -27.39
C SER A 156 -1.62 9.28 -27.75
N ASN A 157 -2.61 9.37 -26.84
CA ASN A 157 -3.96 8.79 -27.01
C ASN A 157 -4.00 7.26 -27.22
N SER A 158 -3.07 6.51 -26.63
CA SER A 158 -3.04 5.04 -26.70
C SER A 158 -4.23 4.36 -26.00
N GLY A 159 -4.99 5.11 -25.19
CA GLY A 159 -5.98 4.54 -24.29
C GLY A 159 -5.35 3.79 -23.11
N ALA A 160 -4.09 4.11 -22.81
CA ALA A 160 -3.35 3.43 -21.77
C ALA A 160 -3.94 3.68 -20.37
N GLY A 161 -3.94 2.65 -19.53
CA GLY A 161 -4.38 2.77 -18.14
C GLY A 161 -3.94 1.60 -17.28
N LEU A 162 -3.86 1.85 -15.97
CA LEU A 162 -3.80 0.82 -14.94
C LEU A 162 -5.17 0.71 -14.29
N LEU A 163 -5.61 -0.51 -14.05
CA LEU A 163 -6.95 -0.82 -13.58
C LEU A 163 -6.87 -1.77 -12.39
N ILE A 164 -7.75 -1.56 -11.43
CA ILE A 164 -7.91 -2.40 -10.23
C ILE A 164 -9.40 -2.73 -10.11
N ALA A 165 -9.74 -4.01 -10.04
CA ALA A 165 -11.11 -4.46 -9.85
C ALA A 165 -11.40 -4.68 -8.37
N VAL A 166 -12.57 -4.28 -7.93
CA VAL A 166 -13.02 -4.43 -6.54
C VAL A 166 -14.33 -5.22 -6.48
N ASP A 167 -14.47 -6.08 -5.48
CA ASP A 167 -15.70 -6.84 -5.23
C ASP A 167 -16.71 -5.97 -4.48
N ARG A 168 -17.74 -5.51 -5.20
CA ARG A 168 -18.83 -4.69 -4.63
C ARG A 168 -19.85 -5.49 -3.82
N GLY A 169 -19.70 -6.81 -3.73
CA GLY A 169 -20.41 -7.65 -2.77
C GLY A 169 -19.81 -7.60 -1.36
N ILE A 170 -18.53 -7.23 -1.25
CA ILE A 170 -17.77 -7.14 0.00
C ILE A 170 -17.48 -5.67 0.34
N LEU A 171 -16.92 -4.92 -0.62
CA LEU A 171 -16.55 -3.54 -0.44
C LEU A 171 -17.77 -2.61 -0.51
N THR A 172 -18.12 -2.01 0.62
CA THR A 172 -19.15 -0.96 0.71
C THR A 172 -18.59 0.43 1.00
N ASN A 173 -17.38 0.49 1.53
CA ASN A 173 -16.72 1.69 2.06
C ASN A 173 -16.06 2.52 0.96
N ASN A 174 -15.73 3.77 1.28
CA ASN A 174 -14.77 4.54 0.51
C ASN A 174 -13.37 3.96 0.66
N LEU A 175 -12.51 4.27 -0.30
CA LEU A 175 -11.12 3.82 -0.30
C LEU A 175 -10.20 5.03 -0.27
N ILE A 176 -8.98 4.82 0.20
CA ILE A 176 -7.84 5.66 -0.13
C ILE A 176 -7.01 4.92 -1.19
N TYR A 177 -6.55 5.67 -2.19
CA TYR A 177 -5.54 5.22 -3.13
C TYR A 177 -4.31 6.12 -3.00
N ALA A 178 -3.27 5.62 -2.31
CA ALA A 178 -1.96 6.22 -2.32
C ALA A 178 -1.22 5.81 -3.60
N LEU A 179 -0.72 6.80 -4.34
CA LEU A 179 -0.18 6.58 -5.67
C LEU A 179 1.16 7.29 -5.84
N HIS A 180 2.15 6.54 -6.30
CA HIS A 180 3.50 7.03 -6.55
C HIS A 180 3.81 7.02 -8.05
N TYR A 181 4.05 8.20 -8.63
CA TYR A 181 4.26 8.35 -10.07
C TYR A 181 5.21 9.51 -10.40
N GLU A 182 5.83 9.47 -11.57
CA GLU A 182 6.57 10.58 -12.16
C GLU A 182 5.97 10.90 -13.53
N GLY A 183 5.44 12.12 -13.67
CA GLY A 183 5.10 12.66 -14.98
C GLY A 183 6.29 13.43 -15.54
N ARG A 184 6.56 13.31 -16.84
CA ARG A 184 7.50 14.21 -17.51
C ARG A 184 6.73 15.23 -18.32
N ALA A 185 6.90 16.50 -17.98
CA ALA A 185 6.45 17.62 -18.78
C ALA A 185 7.04 17.47 -20.19
N GLY A 186 6.14 17.51 -21.19
CA GLY A 186 6.47 17.28 -22.59
C GLY A 186 7.73 18.03 -23.02
N GLN A 187 8.78 17.29 -23.36
CA GLN A 187 9.90 17.87 -24.10
C GLN A 187 9.39 18.27 -25.49
N PRO A 188 9.89 19.37 -26.09
CA PRO A 188 9.55 19.70 -27.48
C PRO A 188 9.99 18.55 -28.39
N VAL A 189 9.05 17.91 -29.08
CA VAL A 189 9.36 16.83 -30.04
C VAL A 189 9.76 17.48 -31.38
N PRO A 190 11.04 17.42 -31.81
CA PRO A 190 11.44 17.93 -33.11
C PRO A 190 10.87 17.03 -34.23
N PRO A 191 10.41 17.59 -35.36
CA PRO A 191 10.60 18.96 -35.82
C PRO A 191 9.46 19.92 -35.44
N SER A 192 8.51 19.52 -34.58
CA SER A 192 7.37 20.36 -34.26
C SER A 192 7.77 21.44 -33.25
N ASN A 193 7.63 22.69 -33.68
CA ASN A 193 7.67 23.90 -32.87
C ASN A 193 6.38 24.09 -32.04
N SER A 194 5.72 22.99 -31.67
CA SER A 194 4.54 22.99 -30.82
C SER A 194 4.98 23.11 -29.37
N VAL A 195 4.74 24.28 -28.78
CA VAL A 195 4.76 24.44 -27.33
C VAL A 195 3.56 23.67 -26.75
N GLY A 196 3.82 22.73 -25.85
CA GLY A 196 2.89 22.32 -24.80
C GLY A 196 1.73 21.40 -25.17
N GLN A 197 1.99 20.09 -25.30
CA GLN A 197 1.01 19.14 -24.80
C GLN A 197 1.24 18.99 -23.29
N SER A 198 0.27 19.43 -22.50
CA SER A 198 0.30 19.20 -21.06
C SER A 198 0.10 17.71 -20.84
N SER A 199 1.15 17.03 -20.36
CA SER A 199 1.03 15.64 -19.96
C SER A 199 -0.17 15.48 -19.03
N SER A 200 -0.96 14.42 -19.20
CA SER A 200 -2.19 14.26 -18.46
C SER A 200 -2.40 12.86 -17.90
N PHE A 201 -2.85 12.82 -16.65
CA PHE A 201 -3.06 11.62 -15.87
C PHE A 201 -4.29 11.80 -14.97
N PHE A 202 -5.22 10.85 -15.00
CA PHE A 202 -6.54 10.99 -14.41
C PHE A 202 -6.94 9.74 -13.64
N VAL A 203 -7.91 9.89 -12.74
CA VAL A 203 -8.58 8.76 -12.08
C VAL A 203 -10.05 8.74 -12.50
N ASP A 204 -10.49 7.58 -12.99
CA ASP A 204 -11.88 7.31 -13.32
C ASP A 204 -12.38 6.10 -12.53
N LEU A 205 -13.70 6.00 -12.42
CA LEU A 205 -14.41 4.82 -11.94
C LEU A 205 -15.21 4.21 -13.06
N LEU A 206 -15.12 2.89 -13.20
CA LEU A 206 -15.82 2.12 -14.23
C LEU A 206 -16.70 1.06 -13.58
N ASP A 207 -17.77 0.66 -14.27
CA ASP A 207 -18.60 -0.49 -13.89
C ASP A 207 -17.94 -1.83 -14.26
N THR A 208 -18.61 -2.93 -13.94
CA THR A 208 -18.14 -4.30 -14.26
C THR A 208 -17.98 -4.59 -15.75
N ASN A 209 -18.56 -3.77 -16.63
CA ASN A 209 -18.44 -3.89 -18.09
C ASN A 209 -17.35 -2.96 -18.65
N GLY A 210 -16.66 -2.21 -17.80
CA GLY A 210 -15.68 -1.20 -18.21
C GLY A 210 -16.29 0.12 -18.70
N LEU A 211 -17.57 0.38 -18.42
CA LEU A 211 -18.20 1.66 -18.74
C LEU A 211 -17.90 2.68 -17.63
N VAL A 212 -17.48 3.88 -18.02
CA VAL A 212 -17.16 4.96 -17.07
C VAL A 212 -18.44 5.39 -16.32
N VAL A 213 -18.40 5.33 -14.99
CA VAL A 213 -19.46 5.79 -14.09
C VAL A 213 -19.10 7.11 -13.40
N ALA A 214 -17.81 7.38 -13.23
CA ALA A 214 -17.28 8.69 -12.84
C ALA A 214 -15.98 8.95 -13.59
N GLU A 215 -15.84 10.12 -14.20
CA GLU A 215 -14.65 10.46 -14.97
C GLU A 215 -13.88 11.57 -14.26
N ASN A 216 -12.55 11.50 -14.29
CA ASN A 216 -11.66 12.58 -13.92
C ASN A 216 -11.94 13.13 -12.50
N LEU A 217 -11.91 12.25 -11.50
CA LEU A 217 -12.27 12.56 -10.11
C LEU A 217 -11.46 13.75 -9.53
N TYR A 218 -10.22 13.93 -9.97
CA TYR A 218 -9.27 14.87 -9.37
C TYR A 218 -8.72 15.93 -10.32
N GLY A 219 -9.19 15.98 -11.56
CA GLY A 219 -8.47 16.72 -12.59
C GLY A 219 -7.19 16.01 -13.02
N ASN A 220 -6.35 16.74 -13.74
CA ASN A 220 -5.03 16.23 -14.12
C ASN A 220 -4.12 16.16 -12.88
N LEU A 221 -3.67 14.95 -12.56
CA LEU A 221 -2.74 14.69 -11.46
C LEU A 221 -1.31 15.16 -11.77
N LEU A 222 -0.94 15.33 -13.05
CA LEU A 222 0.39 15.80 -13.40
C LEU A 222 0.53 17.30 -13.13
N THR A 223 1.58 17.65 -12.41
CA THR A 223 2.02 19.04 -12.22
C THR A 223 3.03 19.41 -13.30
N SER A 224 3.31 20.71 -13.50
CA SER A 224 4.24 21.17 -14.54
C SER A 224 5.72 20.86 -14.27
N SER A 225 6.02 20.10 -13.21
CA SER A 225 7.38 19.68 -12.85
C SER A 225 7.59 18.21 -13.20
N ASN A 226 8.78 17.88 -13.73
CA ASN A 226 9.28 16.50 -13.90
C ASN A 226 9.67 15.91 -12.53
N ALA A 227 8.77 16.01 -11.56
CA ALA A 227 8.98 15.52 -10.23
C ALA A 227 8.21 14.22 -10.04
N GLU A 228 8.86 13.32 -9.34
CA GLU A 228 8.24 12.18 -8.68
C GLU A 228 7.28 12.70 -7.61
N VAL A 229 6.07 12.16 -7.59
CA VAL A 229 4.94 12.63 -6.76
C VAL A 229 4.33 11.42 -6.06
N VAL A 230 4.02 11.58 -4.77
CA VAL A 230 3.12 10.70 -4.04
C VAL A 230 1.85 11.48 -3.72
N VAL A 231 0.69 10.93 -4.04
CA VAL A 231 -0.63 11.53 -3.75
C VAL A 231 -1.52 10.54 -3.04
N PHE A 232 -2.48 11.06 -2.26
CA PHE A 232 -3.48 10.28 -1.54
C PHE A 232 -4.85 10.70 -2.04
N LEU A 233 -5.58 9.76 -2.61
CA LEU A 233 -6.81 10.02 -3.33
C LEU A 233 -7.97 9.29 -2.64
N ALA A 234 -8.92 10.03 -2.07
CA ALA A 234 -10.15 9.49 -1.49
C ALA A 234 -11.12 8.97 -2.56
N VAL A 235 -11.03 7.70 -2.94
CA VAL A 235 -11.87 7.09 -3.98
C VAL A 235 -13.28 6.85 -3.43
N PRO A 236 -14.30 7.60 -3.90
CA PRO A 236 -15.58 7.70 -3.21
C PRO A 236 -16.54 6.58 -3.66
N THR A 237 -16.14 5.31 -3.53
CA THR A 237 -16.89 4.19 -4.10
C THR A 237 -18.27 4.01 -3.46
N ALA A 238 -18.49 4.48 -2.23
CA ALA A 238 -19.79 4.40 -1.54
C ALA A 238 -20.90 5.19 -2.27
N ILE A 239 -20.58 6.36 -2.84
CA ILE A 239 -21.55 7.17 -3.61
C ILE A 239 -21.68 6.73 -5.08
N PHE A 240 -20.77 5.87 -5.55
CA PHE A 240 -20.80 5.24 -6.86
C PHE A 240 -20.97 3.71 -6.72
N PRO A 241 -22.15 3.21 -6.30
CA PRO A 241 -22.32 1.79 -5.98
C PRO A 241 -22.12 0.83 -7.17
N GLY A 242 -22.20 1.34 -8.40
CA GLY A 242 -21.89 0.58 -9.62
C GLY A 242 -20.42 0.62 -10.04
N ALA A 243 -19.57 1.41 -9.38
CA ALA A 243 -18.13 1.43 -9.64
C ALA A 243 -17.52 0.13 -9.11
N ALA A 244 -16.99 -0.69 -10.02
CA ALA A 244 -16.33 -1.95 -9.69
C ALA A 244 -14.86 -1.97 -10.15
N ILE A 245 -14.42 -0.92 -10.85
CA ILE A 245 -13.05 -0.81 -11.35
C ILE A 245 -12.56 0.62 -11.13
N ILE A 246 -11.40 0.77 -10.50
CA ILE A 246 -10.65 2.03 -10.41
C ILE A 246 -9.69 2.05 -11.60
N ARG A 247 -9.70 3.12 -12.40
CA ARG A 247 -8.78 3.28 -13.53
C ARG A 247 -7.91 4.51 -13.35
N LEU A 248 -6.60 4.29 -13.32
CA LEU A 248 -5.60 5.32 -13.58
C LEU A 248 -5.45 5.44 -15.09
N ARG A 249 -5.94 6.54 -15.67
CA ARG A 249 -5.95 6.76 -17.11
C ARG A 249 -4.87 7.74 -17.51
N HIS A 250 -4.00 7.30 -18.42
CA HIS A 250 -3.10 8.18 -19.14
C HIS A 250 -3.85 8.94 -20.24
N GLY A 251 -3.50 10.20 -20.44
CA GLY A 251 -4.01 11.02 -21.55
C GLY A 251 -2.93 11.34 -22.57
N GLU A 252 -1.96 12.19 -22.19
CA GLU A 252 -0.85 12.63 -23.04
C GLU A 252 0.47 12.67 -22.24
N GLY A 253 1.60 12.67 -22.94
CA GLY A 253 2.94 12.82 -22.33
C GLY A 253 3.54 11.51 -21.82
N GLU A 254 4.74 11.59 -21.25
CA GLU A 254 5.41 10.44 -20.65
C GLU A 254 5.05 10.34 -19.16
N LEU A 255 4.80 9.12 -18.71
CA LEU A 255 4.36 8.80 -17.36
C LEU A 255 5.00 7.50 -16.89
N ASP A 256 5.54 7.52 -15.68
CA ASP A 256 5.90 6.35 -14.91
C ASP A 256 5.00 6.26 -13.67
N VAL A 257 4.41 5.10 -13.40
CA VAL A 257 3.73 4.80 -12.14
C VAL A 257 4.48 3.67 -11.47
N TYR A 258 5.05 3.93 -10.29
CA TYR A 258 5.96 3.02 -9.62
C TYR A 258 5.24 2.02 -8.73
N GLU A 259 4.28 2.50 -7.95
CA GLU A 259 3.55 1.68 -6.99
C GLU A 259 2.20 2.30 -6.64
N GLY A 260 1.32 1.46 -6.10
CA GLY A 260 0.03 1.85 -5.56
C GLY A 260 -0.26 1.14 -4.25
N LEU A 261 -0.99 1.81 -3.36
CA LEU A 261 -1.51 1.22 -2.14
C LEU A 261 -2.98 1.59 -1.99
N VAL A 262 -3.86 0.61 -1.93
CA VAL A 262 -5.31 0.81 -1.83
C VAL A 262 -5.83 0.18 -0.55
N TYR A 263 -6.58 0.94 0.23
CA TYR A 263 -7.13 0.46 1.51
C TYR A 263 -8.43 1.17 1.86
N ILE A 264 -9.17 0.60 2.82
CA ILE A 264 -10.41 1.17 3.33
C ILE A 264 -10.07 2.12 4.48
N SER A 265 -10.47 3.39 4.37
CA SER A 265 -10.45 4.35 5.46
C SER A 265 -11.54 5.39 5.20
N GLU A 266 -12.43 5.63 6.17
CA GLU A 266 -13.55 6.57 6.03
C GLU A 266 -13.25 7.97 6.56
N ASP A 267 -12.23 8.13 7.40
CA ASP A 267 -11.82 9.42 7.98
C ASP A 267 -10.47 9.94 7.48
N GLY A 268 -9.65 9.07 6.88
CA GLY A 268 -8.36 9.40 6.27
C GLY A 268 -7.26 9.70 7.30
N ASP A 269 -7.27 9.06 8.47
CA ASP A 269 -6.31 9.31 9.55
C ASP A 269 -5.02 8.46 9.51
N GLU A 270 -4.79 7.77 8.38
CA GLU A 270 -3.71 6.79 8.09
C GLU A 270 -3.92 5.38 8.61
N LEU A 271 -4.85 5.17 9.55
CA LEU A 271 -5.30 3.83 9.88
C LEU A 271 -6.35 3.39 8.86
N ASP A 272 -6.25 2.13 8.47
CA ASP A 272 -7.34 1.50 7.74
C ASP A 272 -8.39 0.92 8.71
N ALA A 273 -9.52 0.54 8.14
CA ALA A 273 -10.67 0.05 8.90
C ALA A 273 -10.41 -1.25 9.69
N ASP A 274 -9.39 -2.04 9.33
CA ASP A 274 -9.02 -3.23 10.08
C ASP A 274 -8.07 -2.87 11.23
N GLN A 275 -7.08 -2.00 11.02
CA GLN A 275 -6.25 -1.45 12.11
C GLN A 275 -7.10 -0.74 13.17
N GLU A 276 -8.06 0.10 12.75
CA GLU A 276 -9.04 0.75 13.62
C GLU A 276 -9.82 -0.27 14.46
N ARG A 277 -10.24 -1.39 13.85
CA ARG A 277 -10.92 -2.47 14.55
C ARG A 277 -10.01 -3.17 15.56
N GLN A 278 -8.74 -3.37 15.21
CA GLN A 278 -7.73 -4.00 16.06
C GLN A 278 -7.41 -3.10 17.28
N LEU A 279 -7.40 -1.78 17.12
CA LEU A 279 -7.20 -0.79 18.19
C LEU A 279 -8.48 -0.50 19.00
N GLY A 280 -9.65 -0.77 18.43
CA GLY A 280 -10.94 -0.44 19.04
C GLY A 280 -11.31 1.05 18.89
N THR A 281 -10.79 1.69 17.85
CA THR A 281 -11.05 3.07 17.45
C THR A 281 -12.14 3.11 16.35
N SER A 282 -12.54 4.31 15.93
CA SER A 282 -13.61 4.57 14.98
C SER A 282 -13.07 5.01 13.62
N ASP A 283 -13.26 4.16 12.61
CA ASP A 283 -13.02 4.44 11.18
C ASP A 283 -13.73 5.72 10.63
N TYR A 284 -14.69 6.28 11.37
CA TYR A 284 -15.38 7.53 11.02
C TYR A 284 -14.86 8.78 11.75
N ALA A 285 -13.83 8.66 12.58
CA ALA A 285 -13.39 9.74 13.45
C ALA A 285 -11.88 9.67 13.72
N ILE A 286 -11.15 10.57 13.07
CA ILE A 286 -9.69 10.80 13.24
C ILE A 286 -9.21 10.75 14.70
N ASP A 287 -10.03 11.20 15.65
CA ASP A 287 -9.76 11.18 17.09
C ASP A 287 -10.99 10.60 17.80
N SER A 288 -10.97 9.30 18.04
CA SER A 288 -12.10 8.55 18.59
C SER A 288 -12.45 8.97 20.01
N ASN A 289 -11.47 9.40 20.79
CA ASN A 289 -11.64 9.70 22.22
C ASN A 289 -11.81 11.22 22.49
N GLY A 290 -11.59 12.06 21.49
CA GLY A 290 -11.79 13.51 21.51
C GLY A 290 -10.74 14.27 22.30
N ASN A 291 -9.55 13.71 22.52
CA ASN A 291 -8.50 14.34 23.32
C ASN A 291 -7.60 15.30 22.53
N GLY A 292 -7.79 15.39 21.21
CA GLY A 292 -7.06 16.25 20.28
C GLY A 292 -5.82 15.61 19.63
N ILE A 293 -5.65 14.29 19.76
CA ILE A 293 -4.60 13.47 19.12
C ILE A 293 -5.31 12.44 18.24
N SER A 294 -4.80 12.18 17.03
CA SER A 294 -5.42 11.16 16.17
C SER A 294 -5.13 9.75 16.65
N ASP A 295 -6.00 8.81 16.31
CA ASP A 295 -5.88 7.41 16.74
C ASP A 295 -4.56 6.78 16.25
N TYR A 296 -4.15 7.04 15.01
CA TYR A 296 -2.81 6.69 14.49
C TYR A 296 -1.66 7.17 15.41
N MET A 297 -1.73 8.42 15.87
CA MET A 297 -0.67 8.99 16.71
C MET A 297 -0.69 8.43 18.14
N GLU A 298 -1.87 8.06 18.65
CA GLU A 298 -1.96 7.37 19.94
C GLU A 298 -1.28 6.00 19.85
N TRP A 299 -1.56 5.24 18.79
CA TRP A 299 -0.89 3.97 18.51
C TRP A 299 0.63 4.15 18.41
N LEU A 300 1.10 5.05 17.53
CA LEU A 300 2.52 5.28 17.28
C LEU A 300 3.29 5.64 18.56
N ASN A 301 2.70 6.48 19.42
CA ASN A 301 3.29 6.90 20.69
C ASN A 301 3.28 5.78 21.75
N SER A 302 2.32 4.86 21.68
CA SER A 302 2.20 3.74 22.63
C SER A 302 3.11 2.56 22.30
N THR A 303 3.39 2.32 21.02
CA THR A 303 4.20 1.20 20.53
C THR A 303 5.69 1.53 20.39
N GLY A 304 6.08 2.81 20.50
CA GLY A 304 7.47 3.24 20.43
C GLY A 304 8.04 3.35 19.02
N GLY A 305 7.17 3.61 18.03
CA GLY A 305 7.52 3.69 16.61
C GLY A 305 7.69 2.31 15.99
N GLY A 306 6.82 1.98 15.03
CA GLY A 306 6.99 0.80 14.17
C GLY A 306 8.44 0.72 13.67
N SER A 307 8.98 -0.50 13.63
CA SER A 307 10.40 -0.86 13.42
C SER A 307 11.24 -1.04 14.70
N SER A 308 10.99 -2.11 15.46
CA SER A 308 11.98 -2.67 16.37
C SER A 308 13.01 -3.53 15.62
N THR A 309 13.90 -2.88 14.85
CA THR A 309 15.18 -3.50 14.51
C THR A 309 16.10 -3.41 15.72
N ASN A 310 15.97 -4.35 16.68
CA ASN A 310 17.02 -4.98 17.50
C ASN A 310 16.51 -5.60 18.84
N ASP A 311 16.43 -6.94 18.87
CA ASP A 311 17.05 -7.86 19.87
C ASP A 311 16.42 -8.01 21.29
N PRO A 312 16.81 -8.99 22.14
CA PRO A 312 16.06 -10.21 22.40
C PRO A 312 15.65 -10.40 23.88
N GLY A 313 14.47 -10.96 24.10
CA GLY A 313 14.16 -11.75 25.29
C GLY A 313 13.64 -11.03 26.54
N GLY A 314 12.70 -11.70 27.20
CA GLY A 314 12.51 -11.61 28.65
C GLY A 314 11.19 -10.98 29.07
N GLY A 315 10.24 -11.82 29.50
CA GLY A 315 8.94 -11.37 29.97
C GLY A 315 8.95 -10.72 31.35
N GLY A 316 7.77 -10.30 31.79
CA GLY A 316 7.49 -9.95 33.18
C GLY A 316 6.63 -8.71 33.34
N GLY A 317 5.36 -8.92 33.72
CA GLY A 317 4.43 -7.83 34.02
C GLY A 317 4.79 -7.04 35.28
N GLY A 318 4.16 -5.88 35.43
CA GLY A 318 4.21 -5.09 36.66
C GLY A 318 3.61 -3.69 36.51
N SER A 319 2.37 -3.53 36.96
CA SER A 319 1.78 -2.23 37.28
C SER A 319 2.51 -1.58 38.46
N THR A 320 2.89 -0.30 38.36
CA THR A 320 2.90 0.64 39.48
C THR A 320 2.72 2.09 39.02
N ASN A 321 1.75 2.77 39.62
CA ASN A 321 1.61 4.23 39.62
C ASN A 321 2.82 4.90 40.30
N ASN A 322 3.33 6.02 39.76
CA ASN A 322 3.81 7.11 40.61
C ASN A 322 3.80 8.47 39.90
N THR A 323 3.19 9.45 40.57
CA THR A 323 3.28 10.88 40.30
C THR A 323 4.66 11.42 40.69
N ASP A 324 5.39 12.03 39.76
CA ASP A 324 6.33 13.10 40.12
C ASP A 324 6.61 14.03 38.94
N GLY A 325 6.53 15.34 39.22
CA GLY A 325 6.78 16.41 38.27
C GLY A 325 8.28 16.64 38.11
N GLY A 326 8.80 16.31 36.93
CA GLY A 326 10.14 16.65 36.47
C GLY A 326 10.17 16.54 34.95
N THR A 327 10.40 17.65 34.26
CA THR A 327 10.50 17.72 32.80
C THR A 327 11.78 17.03 32.33
N SER A 328 11.76 15.71 32.15
CA SER A 328 12.67 15.04 31.23
C SER A 328 12.02 15.07 29.85
N ALA A 329 12.66 15.72 28.87
CA ALA A 329 12.27 15.62 27.48
C ALA A 329 12.26 14.13 27.10
N PRO A 330 11.19 13.62 26.45
CA PRO A 330 11.13 12.22 26.11
C PRO A 330 12.23 11.91 25.09
N THR A 331 13.04 10.89 25.37
CA THR A 331 13.64 10.05 24.33
C THR A 331 12.50 9.66 23.38
N GLY A 332 12.53 10.18 22.16
CA GLY A 332 11.34 10.24 21.31
C GLY A 332 11.67 9.92 19.86
N VAL A 333 10.77 9.18 19.24
CA VAL A 333 10.72 8.97 17.80
C VAL A 333 10.25 10.28 17.15
N ILE A 334 11.01 10.78 16.19
CA ILE A 334 10.68 11.91 15.34
C ILE A 334 10.19 11.33 14.03
N PHE A 335 8.89 11.40 13.80
CA PHE A 335 8.27 10.85 12.60
C PHE A 335 8.04 11.96 11.58
N VAL A 336 8.46 11.72 10.34
CA VAL A 336 8.22 12.64 9.22
C VAL A 336 7.67 11.82 8.06
N SER A 337 6.41 12.10 7.72
CA SER A 337 5.77 11.55 6.53
C SER A 337 5.14 12.65 5.69
N GLN A 338 5.25 12.52 4.36
CA GLN A 338 4.44 13.28 3.41
C GLN A 338 3.10 12.58 3.08
N SER A 339 2.82 11.42 3.67
CA SER A 339 1.64 10.59 3.37
C SER A 339 0.30 11.28 3.61
N ILE A 340 0.24 12.28 4.47
CA ILE A 340 -1.06 12.66 5.05
C ILE A 340 -1.76 13.84 4.41
N GLY A 341 -1.07 14.83 3.85
CA GLY A 341 -1.73 16.12 3.58
C GLY A 341 -2.52 16.71 4.79
N SER A 342 -2.35 16.17 6.00
CA SER A 342 -3.12 16.46 7.21
C SER A 342 -2.23 17.21 8.19
N ASP A 343 -2.58 18.48 8.43
CA ASP A 343 -1.84 19.45 9.25
C ASP A 343 -2.07 19.32 10.76
N SER A 344 -2.56 18.17 11.23
CA SER A 344 -2.89 17.91 12.64
C SER A 344 -1.78 17.25 13.45
N LEU A 345 -0.74 16.68 12.83
CA LEU A 345 0.17 15.76 13.53
C LEU A 345 1.48 16.40 14.01
N THR A 346 2.02 15.86 15.10
CA THR A 346 2.56 16.58 16.26
C THR A 346 3.86 17.36 16.05
N GLY A 347 3.80 18.65 16.40
CA GLY A 347 4.93 19.54 16.54
C GLY A 347 4.51 20.95 16.97
N ARG A 348 3.57 21.08 17.92
CA ARG A 348 3.30 22.39 18.53
C ARG A 348 4.47 22.78 19.43
N ALA A 349 5.22 23.79 19.02
CA ALA A 349 5.83 24.68 20.00
C ALA A 349 4.69 25.40 20.77
N PRO A 350 4.74 25.50 22.10
CA PRO A 350 3.65 26.07 22.90
C PRO A 350 3.38 27.57 22.65
N GLU A 351 4.17 28.25 21.81
CA GLU A 351 3.98 29.66 21.49
C GLU A 351 3.81 29.91 19.98
N VAL A 352 2.66 30.50 19.62
CA VAL A 352 2.40 31.05 18.28
C VAL A 352 3.01 32.46 18.19
N ARG A 353 3.84 32.72 17.17
CA ARG A 353 4.16 34.08 16.74
C ARG A 353 3.92 34.24 15.23
N GLY A 354 2.83 34.93 14.87
CA GLY A 354 2.59 35.43 13.50
C GLY A 354 1.47 34.72 12.74
N SER A 355 1.42 34.97 11.43
CA SER A 355 0.31 34.59 10.52
C SER A 355 0.61 33.41 9.58
N ASP A 356 1.79 32.80 9.70
CA ASP A 356 2.14 31.58 8.98
C ASP A 356 1.88 30.39 9.91
N GLY A 357 0.98 29.49 9.51
CA GLY A 357 0.74 28.23 10.23
C GLY A 357 2.01 27.36 10.33
N PRO A 358 1.99 26.29 11.13
CA PRO A 358 3.17 25.45 11.38
C PRO A 358 3.69 24.82 10.08
N LYS A 359 4.90 25.22 9.65
CA LYS A 359 5.54 24.72 8.42
C LYS A 359 6.40 23.48 8.73
N LYS A 360 6.05 22.38 8.05
CA LYS A 360 6.49 20.98 8.20
C LYS A 360 7.68 20.63 7.30
N THR A 361 8.86 20.32 7.86
CA THR A 361 10.06 19.91 7.10
C THR A 361 10.91 18.91 7.90
N ILE A 362 11.63 17.98 7.26
CA ILE A 362 12.60 17.06 7.94
C ILE A 362 13.60 17.89 8.77
N SER A 363 14.01 19.02 8.22
CA SER A 363 14.88 20.03 8.83
C SER A 363 14.31 20.61 10.14
N LYS A 364 12.99 20.72 10.27
CA LYS A 364 12.33 21.16 11.51
C LYS A 364 12.23 20.03 12.54
N GLY A 365 12.04 18.78 12.12
CA GLY A 365 12.15 17.61 12.99
C GLY A 365 13.56 17.47 13.58
N LEU A 366 14.60 17.62 12.75
CA LEU A 366 16.00 17.61 13.17
C LEU A 366 16.37 18.75 14.15
N ALA A 367 15.64 19.86 14.13
CA ALA A 367 15.86 20.97 15.07
C ALA A 367 15.44 20.62 16.52
N ALA A 368 14.58 19.62 16.71
CA ALA A 368 14.12 19.16 18.01
C ALA A 368 15.05 18.12 18.67
N VAL A 369 16.04 17.59 17.94
CA VAL A 369 17.04 16.63 18.46
C VAL A 369 18.03 17.36 19.37
N GLU A 370 17.97 17.09 20.68
CA GLU A 370 18.97 17.54 21.66
C GLU A 370 20.29 16.76 21.50
N GLN A 371 21.40 17.28 22.02
CA GLN A 371 22.74 16.70 21.78
C GLN A 371 22.97 15.35 22.48
N ASP A 372 22.21 15.02 23.53
CA ASP A 372 22.50 13.87 24.40
C ASP A 372 21.35 12.84 24.50
N GLY A 373 20.33 12.93 23.66
CA GLY A 373 19.20 11.99 23.63
C GLY A 373 19.34 10.91 22.56
N ALA A 374 18.90 9.68 22.85
CA ALA A 374 18.71 8.65 21.82
C ALA A 374 17.39 8.93 21.09
N HIS A 375 17.47 9.60 19.94
CA HIS A 375 16.31 9.91 19.09
C HIS A 375 16.30 9.00 17.86
N THR A 376 15.13 8.59 17.39
CA THR A 376 14.97 7.89 16.10
C THR A 376 14.19 8.80 15.15
N LEU A 377 14.78 9.23 14.04
CA LEU A 377 14.08 9.92 12.96
C LEU A 377 13.57 8.88 11.96
N ILE A 378 12.26 8.73 11.83
CA ILE A 378 11.63 7.89 10.81
C ILE A 378 11.18 8.80 9.67
N ILE A 379 11.67 8.54 8.46
CA ILE A 379 11.29 9.25 7.23
C ILE A 379 10.58 8.25 6.32
N LYS A 380 9.27 8.44 6.12
CA LYS A 380 8.45 7.62 5.23
C LYS A 380 8.57 8.05 3.78
N SER A 381 8.09 7.21 2.86
CA SER A 381 8.08 7.46 1.42
C SER A 381 7.54 8.85 1.07
N GLY A 382 8.25 9.54 0.18
CA GLY A 382 7.95 10.92 -0.15
C GLY A 382 9.12 11.67 -0.77
N ALA A 383 8.81 12.83 -1.36
CA ALA A 383 9.77 13.72 -1.99
C ALA A 383 9.86 15.01 -1.17
N TYR A 384 10.83 15.07 -0.26
CA TYR A 384 10.93 16.14 0.74
C TYR A 384 11.58 17.40 0.18
N GLY A 385 12.51 17.27 -0.77
CA GLY A 385 13.15 18.42 -1.42
C GLY A 385 13.96 19.26 -0.44
N GLU A 386 14.64 18.60 0.50
CA GLU A 386 15.37 19.19 1.63
C GLU A 386 16.80 18.65 1.73
N ASP A 387 17.76 19.55 1.86
CA ASP A 387 19.13 19.19 2.22
C ASP A 387 19.19 18.78 3.70
N LEU A 388 19.43 17.50 3.99
CA LEU A 388 19.58 17.01 5.36
C LEU A 388 20.98 17.28 5.93
N ASP A 389 21.05 18.07 7.01
CA ASP A 389 22.27 18.22 7.81
C ASP A 389 22.17 17.45 9.14
N LEU A 390 22.80 16.27 9.18
CA LEU A 390 22.82 15.39 10.35
C LEU A 390 24.06 15.60 11.24
N ARG A 391 24.94 16.57 10.92
CA ARG A 391 26.22 16.71 11.63
C ARG A 391 26.03 17.13 13.09
N GLY A 392 26.68 16.43 14.01
CA GLY A 392 26.68 16.75 15.44
C GLY A 392 25.36 16.42 16.16
N LYS A 393 24.53 15.57 15.57
CA LYS A 393 23.29 15.06 16.16
C LYS A 393 23.45 13.59 16.52
N HIS A 394 22.94 13.21 17.70
CA HIS A 394 22.93 11.82 18.17
C HIS A 394 21.54 11.22 17.89
N LEU A 395 21.34 10.65 16.69
CA LEU A 395 20.07 10.01 16.32
C LEU A 395 20.26 8.76 15.44
N LYS A 396 19.33 7.81 15.55
CA LYS A 396 19.09 6.75 14.56
C LYS A 396 18.22 7.35 13.46
N VAL A 397 18.56 7.13 12.19
CA VAL A 397 17.69 7.48 11.06
C VAL A 397 17.16 6.17 10.49
N VAL A 398 15.85 6.09 10.34
CA VAL A 398 15.12 5.01 9.69
C VAL A 398 14.44 5.62 8.47
N ILE A 399 14.66 5.01 7.31
CA ILE A 399 14.01 5.40 6.06
C ILE A 399 13.13 4.22 5.68
N GLU A 400 11.85 4.49 5.51
CA GLU A 400 10.83 3.50 5.20
C GLU A 400 10.18 3.87 3.87
N GLY A 401 10.23 2.96 2.89
CA GLY A 401 9.82 3.22 1.52
C GLY A 401 10.79 4.11 0.71
N ARG A 402 10.35 4.56 -0.47
CA ARG A 402 11.18 5.40 -1.36
C ARG A 402 11.18 6.86 -0.91
N VAL A 403 12.31 7.30 -0.39
CA VAL A 403 12.52 8.68 0.07
C VAL A 403 13.50 9.41 -0.84
N LYS A 404 13.08 10.58 -1.32
CA LYS A 404 13.93 11.52 -2.06
C LYS A 404 14.15 12.77 -1.21
N LEU A 405 15.39 12.92 -0.75
CA LEU A 405 15.86 14.04 0.05
C LEU A 405 16.20 15.22 -0.84
#